data_AF-A0A7K0I5X7-F1
#
_entry.id   AF-A0A7K0I5X7-F1
#
_cell.length_a   1.000
_cell.length_b   1.000
_cell.length_c   1.000
_cell.angle_alpha   90.00
_cell.angle_beta   90.00
_cell.angle_gamma   90.00
#
_symmetry.space_group_name_H-M   'P 1'
#
loop_
_entity.id
_entity.type
_entity.pdbx_description
1 polymer ?
#
loop_
_entity_poly.entity_id
_entity_poly.type
_entity_poly.pdbx_seq_one_letter_code
_entity_poly.pdbx_strand_id
1 'polypeptide(L)'
;PNPDSWYKQQITLQQRIVKRMREYGIEPVFPGYSGMVPHNAKEKLGLNVSDPGLWCGYHRPAFLQPTDPRFQEIASLYYKELNKLYGKANFYSMDPFHEGGSVAGVDLDAAGKAIMQAMKKNNPKAVWVAQAWQANPRSQMIENLKAGDMIVLDLFSESRPQWGDPESTWHRKDGFGQHNWIYCMLLNYGGNVGLHGKMAHVIDEYYKAKESSFGKTLRGVGMTMEGSENNPVMFELLTELPWRPVHFDKNEWLKNYTVARYGKANPTVQEAWILLSNSIYNCPPENTQQGTHESIFCARPSDHPYLVSSWSEMSDYYNPDDVIRAAAMMVSVADQFTGNNNFEYDLVDIVRQAIAEKGRLVEKVVEASFASGDKQLYNT
;
A
#
# COMPACT_ATOMS: atom_id res chain seq x y z
N PRO A 1 13.09 23.00 -10.46
CA PRO A 1 14.24 22.52 -9.66
C PRO A 1 14.00 22.87 -8.19
N ASN A 2 14.48 22.05 -7.26
CA ASN A 2 14.31 22.34 -5.83
C ASN A 2 15.30 23.43 -5.38
N PRO A 3 14.90 24.38 -4.52
CA PRO A 3 15.81 25.41 -4.00
C PRO A 3 16.79 24.84 -2.94
N ASP A 4 17.92 25.51 -2.70
CA ASP A 4 18.88 25.10 -1.65
C ASP A 4 18.26 24.96 -0.25
N SER A 5 17.23 25.77 0.04
CA SER A 5 16.48 25.70 1.29
C SER A 5 15.77 24.36 1.47
N TRP A 6 15.27 23.76 0.39
CA TRP A 6 14.65 22.44 0.41
C TRP A 6 15.64 21.38 0.91
N TYR A 7 16.83 21.31 0.32
CA TYR A 7 17.84 20.33 0.71
C TYR A 7 18.24 20.47 2.18
N LYS A 8 18.45 21.70 2.67
CA LYS A 8 18.79 21.98 4.08
C LYS A 8 17.67 21.52 5.03
N GLN A 9 16.42 21.80 4.68
CA GLN A 9 15.26 21.41 5.47
C GLN A 9 15.10 19.89 5.50
N GLN A 10 15.17 19.21 4.35
CA GLN A 10 15.02 17.75 4.27
C GLN A 10 16.14 17.00 5.02
N ILE A 11 17.39 17.47 4.93
CA ILE A 11 18.50 16.88 5.71
C ILE A 11 18.23 17.00 7.21
N THR A 12 17.82 18.20 7.66
CA THR A 12 17.55 18.45 9.08
C THR A 12 16.38 17.60 9.59
N LEU A 13 15.32 17.48 8.79
CA LEU A 13 14.16 16.66 9.12
C LEU A 13 14.55 15.17 9.22
N GLN A 14 15.25 14.64 8.22
CA GLN A 14 15.66 13.23 8.20
C GLN A 14 16.57 12.89 9.39
N GLN A 15 17.48 13.79 9.77
CA GLN A 15 18.32 13.58 10.96
C GLN A 15 17.49 13.50 12.25
N ARG A 16 16.42 14.31 12.38
CA ARG A 16 15.50 14.24 13.53
C ARG A 16 14.70 12.93 13.53
N ILE A 17 14.19 12.51 12.37
CA ILE A 17 13.44 11.26 12.21
C ILE A 17 14.34 10.06 12.58
N VAL A 18 15.52 9.94 11.97
CA VAL A 18 16.45 8.83 12.23
C VAL A 18 16.89 8.78 13.69
N LYS A 19 17.14 9.95 14.31
CA LYS A 19 17.43 10.02 15.74
C LYS A 19 16.28 9.45 16.57
N ARG A 20 15.04 9.89 16.32
CA ARG A 20 13.87 9.43 17.06
C ARG A 20 13.58 7.94 16.85
N MET A 21 13.74 7.43 15.63
CA MET A 21 13.59 6.00 15.34
C MET A 21 14.57 5.17 16.18
N ARG A 22 15.85 5.57 16.21
CA ARG A 22 16.88 4.89 17.00
C ARG A 22 16.61 4.95 18.51
N GLU A 23 16.06 6.06 19.03
CA GLU A 23 15.64 6.19 20.44
C GLU A 23 14.58 5.14 20.83
N TYR A 24 13.72 4.73 19.90
CA TYR A 24 12.68 3.71 20.12
C TYR A 24 13.08 2.30 19.67
N GLY A 25 14.30 2.09 19.19
CA GLY A 25 14.73 0.81 18.62
C GLY A 25 14.06 0.46 17.29
N ILE A 26 13.51 1.46 16.58
CA ILE A 26 12.98 1.29 15.22
C ILE A 26 14.14 1.35 14.23
N GLU A 27 14.28 0.29 13.42
CA GLU A 27 15.29 0.21 12.36
C GLU A 27 14.83 0.99 11.12
N PRO A 28 15.51 2.08 10.71
CA PRO A 28 15.13 2.80 9.51
C PRO A 28 15.51 2.01 8.24
N VAL A 29 14.63 2.06 7.24
CA VAL A 29 14.93 1.61 5.89
C VAL A 29 15.45 2.80 5.10
N PHE A 30 16.71 2.75 4.69
CA PHE A 30 17.32 3.81 3.87
C PHE A 30 17.14 3.52 2.38
N PRO A 31 17.20 4.53 1.50
CA PRO A 31 17.27 4.26 0.07
C PRO A 31 18.59 3.57 -0.26
N GLY A 32 18.54 2.51 -1.06
CA GLY A 32 19.71 1.90 -1.66
C GLY A 32 19.92 2.34 -3.10
N TYR A 33 20.97 1.80 -3.73
CA TYR A 33 21.33 2.12 -5.10
C TYR A 33 21.25 0.88 -6.00
N SER A 34 20.44 0.99 -7.06
CA SER A 34 20.20 -0.08 -8.03
C SER A 34 20.60 0.27 -9.47
N GLY A 35 21.39 1.33 -9.68
CA GLY A 35 21.87 1.72 -11.02
C GLY A 35 21.11 2.88 -11.68
N MET A 36 20.18 3.51 -11.00
CA MET A 36 19.46 4.68 -11.53
C MET A 36 20.42 5.87 -11.74
N VAL A 37 20.49 6.39 -12.97
CA VAL A 37 21.27 7.57 -13.36
C VAL A 37 20.45 8.50 -14.28
N PRO A 38 20.82 9.78 -14.45
CA PRO A 38 20.15 10.66 -15.40
C PRO A 38 20.08 10.07 -16.81
N HIS A 39 19.01 10.34 -17.55
CA HIS A 39 18.76 9.74 -18.88
C HIS A 39 19.91 9.96 -19.88
N ASN A 40 20.63 11.08 -19.78
CA ASN A 40 21.76 11.43 -20.66
C ASN A 40 23.13 10.98 -20.12
N ALA A 41 23.18 10.10 -19.13
CA ALA A 41 24.43 9.65 -18.51
C ALA A 41 25.38 8.94 -19.48
N LYS A 42 24.87 8.27 -20.52
CA LYS A 42 25.72 7.70 -21.59
C LYS A 42 26.54 8.78 -22.28
N GLU A 43 25.88 9.85 -22.71
CA GLU A 43 26.49 10.96 -23.44
C GLU A 43 27.43 11.79 -22.55
N LYS A 44 27.01 12.05 -21.31
CA LYS A 44 27.72 12.94 -20.39
C LYS A 44 28.84 12.27 -19.60
N LEU A 45 28.67 10.99 -19.26
CA LEU A 45 29.55 10.26 -18.34
C LEU A 45 30.18 9.02 -18.96
N GLY A 46 29.85 8.68 -20.21
CA GLY A 46 30.39 7.50 -20.91
C GLY A 46 29.95 6.17 -20.30
N LEU A 47 28.85 6.16 -19.55
CA LEU A 47 28.35 4.97 -18.87
C LEU A 47 27.60 4.02 -19.81
N ASN A 48 27.73 2.72 -19.58
CA ASN A 48 26.92 1.70 -20.22
C ASN A 48 25.55 1.61 -19.54
N VAL A 49 24.54 2.21 -20.15
CA VAL A 49 23.18 2.28 -19.60
C VAL A 49 22.17 1.70 -20.58
N SER A 50 21.07 1.12 -20.07
CA SER A 50 19.87 0.86 -20.86
C SER A 50 18.85 2.00 -20.71
N ASP A 51 18.02 2.16 -21.74
CA ASP A 51 16.85 3.05 -21.71
C ASP A 51 15.62 2.23 -21.26
N PRO A 52 15.03 2.53 -20.09
CA PRO A 52 13.84 1.86 -19.62
C PRO A 52 12.54 2.41 -20.23
N GLY A 53 12.60 3.38 -21.15
CA GLY A 53 11.43 3.88 -21.86
C GLY A 53 10.58 4.85 -21.03
N LEU A 54 9.25 4.75 -21.17
CA LEU A 54 8.31 5.68 -20.55
C LEU A 54 7.54 5.03 -19.39
N TRP A 55 7.10 5.86 -18.43
CA TRP A 55 6.08 5.51 -17.44
C TRP A 55 5.04 6.63 -17.42
N CYS A 56 3.78 6.31 -17.71
CA CYS A 56 2.69 7.29 -17.80
C CYS A 56 3.02 8.53 -18.66
N GLY A 57 3.80 8.35 -19.75
CA GLY A 57 4.24 9.42 -20.65
C GLY A 57 5.53 10.14 -20.23
N TYR A 58 6.09 9.86 -19.06
CA TYR A 58 7.35 10.44 -18.57
C TYR A 58 8.55 9.57 -18.93
N HIS A 59 9.64 10.20 -19.39
CA HIS A 59 10.89 9.49 -19.67
C HIS A 59 11.56 9.03 -18.38
N ARG A 60 11.82 7.73 -18.29
CA ARG A 60 12.41 7.10 -17.11
C ARG A 60 13.92 7.41 -17.04
N PRO A 61 14.52 7.44 -15.84
CA PRO A 61 15.97 7.53 -15.68
C PRO A 61 16.67 6.36 -16.37
N ALA A 62 17.87 6.56 -16.89
CA ALA A 62 18.64 5.47 -17.48
C ALA A 62 19.09 4.47 -16.40
N PHE A 63 19.23 3.21 -16.77
CA PHE A 63 19.65 2.13 -15.88
C PHE A 63 21.09 1.72 -16.19
N LEU A 64 22.01 2.05 -15.28
CA LEU A 64 23.40 1.63 -15.34
C LEU A 64 23.49 0.11 -15.27
N GLN A 65 24.11 -0.49 -16.29
CA GLN A 65 24.27 -1.93 -16.34
C GLN A 65 25.11 -2.41 -15.15
N PRO A 66 24.71 -3.50 -14.49
CA PRO A 66 25.47 -4.05 -13.35
C PRO A 66 26.87 -4.54 -13.74
N THR A 67 27.07 -4.82 -15.03
CA THR A 67 28.35 -5.22 -15.63
C THR A 67 29.24 -4.03 -16.01
N ASP A 68 28.74 -2.79 -15.92
CA ASP A 68 29.58 -1.61 -16.10
C ASP A 68 30.62 -1.54 -14.97
N PRO A 69 31.92 -1.37 -15.28
CA PRO A 69 32.98 -1.36 -14.27
C PRO A 69 32.80 -0.24 -13.23
N ARG A 70 32.03 0.80 -13.54
CA ARG A 70 31.75 1.94 -12.67
C ARG A 70 30.51 1.76 -11.80
N PHE A 71 29.75 0.67 -11.93
CA PHE A 71 28.59 0.41 -11.07
C PHE A 71 28.97 0.44 -9.58
N GLN A 72 30.01 -0.30 -9.20
CA GLN A 72 30.48 -0.38 -7.81
C GLN A 72 31.13 0.92 -7.34
N GLU A 73 31.76 1.68 -8.23
CA GLU A 73 32.31 3.02 -7.95
C GLU A 73 31.18 3.98 -7.56
N ILE A 74 30.16 4.10 -8.41
CA ILE A 74 29.03 5.02 -8.21
C ILE A 74 28.21 4.61 -6.98
N ALA A 75 27.94 3.32 -6.81
CA ALA A 75 27.25 2.83 -5.61
C ALA A 75 28.04 3.15 -4.33
N SER A 76 29.37 3.01 -4.35
CA SER A 76 30.22 3.35 -3.20
C SER A 76 30.16 4.85 -2.88
N LEU A 77 30.13 5.72 -3.89
CA LEU A 77 29.97 7.16 -3.72
C LEU A 77 28.59 7.52 -3.13
N TYR A 78 27.53 6.91 -3.66
CA TYR A 78 26.16 7.08 -3.15
C TYR A 78 26.07 6.76 -1.66
N TYR A 79 26.52 5.56 -1.26
CA TYR A 79 26.48 5.15 0.13
C TYR A 79 27.41 5.97 1.02
N LYS A 80 28.57 6.42 0.52
CA LYS A 80 29.47 7.30 1.28
C LYS A 80 28.78 8.61 1.66
N GLU A 81 28.12 9.27 0.71
CA GLU A 81 27.44 10.54 0.99
C GLU A 81 26.17 10.34 1.82
N LEU A 82 25.41 9.26 1.59
CA LEU A 82 24.27 8.90 2.43
C LEU A 82 24.70 8.69 3.90
N ASN A 83 25.78 7.93 4.12
CA ASN A 83 26.30 7.67 5.46
C ASN A 83 26.84 8.92 6.14
N LYS A 84 27.46 9.83 5.37
CA LYS A 84 27.94 11.10 5.90
C LYS A 84 26.81 11.95 6.49
N LEU A 85 25.62 11.89 5.90
CA LEU A 85 24.46 12.66 6.35
C LEU A 85 23.69 12.00 7.50
N TYR A 86 23.53 10.67 7.47
CA TYR A 86 22.57 9.95 8.34
C TYR A 86 23.14 8.76 9.13
N GLY A 87 24.43 8.44 8.93
CA GLY A 87 25.05 7.20 9.41
C GLY A 87 24.60 5.99 8.61
N LYS A 88 24.89 4.78 9.11
CA LYS A 88 24.48 3.53 8.45
C LYS A 88 23.11 3.04 8.94
N ALA A 89 22.36 2.40 8.06
CA ALA A 89 21.21 1.57 8.37
C ALA A 89 21.54 0.08 8.12
N ASN A 90 20.70 -0.82 8.65
CA ASN A 90 20.77 -2.24 8.33
C ASN A 90 19.85 -2.61 7.15
N PHE A 91 18.80 -1.84 6.91
CA PHE A 91 17.83 -2.10 5.85
C PHE A 91 17.93 -1.04 4.76
N TYR A 92 17.92 -1.48 3.50
CA TYR A 92 17.96 -0.59 2.34
C TYR A 92 16.90 -1.00 1.32
N SER A 93 16.10 -0.04 0.84
CA SER A 93 15.06 -0.27 -0.16
C SER A 93 15.44 0.30 -1.52
N MET A 94 15.23 -0.50 -2.56
CA MET A 94 15.41 -0.14 -3.96
C MET A 94 14.70 -1.16 -4.85
N ASP A 95 14.03 -0.69 -5.90
CA ASP A 95 13.16 -1.51 -6.74
C ASP A 95 13.43 -1.26 -8.23
N PRO A 96 14.51 -1.84 -8.79
CA PRO A 96 14.76 -1.73 -10.21
C PRO A 96 13.59 -2.33 -11.00
N PHE A 97 13.19 -1.67 -12.10
CA PHE A 97 12.07 -2.09 -12.96
C PHE A 97 10.67 -2.02 -12.30
N HIS A 98 10.48 -1.21 -11.25
CA HIS A 98 9.17 -0.95 -10.66
C HIS A 98 8.18 -0.41 -11.71
N GLU A 99 7.00 -1.04 -11.83
CA GLU A 99 5.96 -0.71 -12.83
C GLU A 99 6.48 -0.56 -14.26
N GLY A 100 7.22 -1.56 -14.72
CA GLY A 100 7.72 -1.63 -16.09
C GLY A 100 9.20 -1.30 -16.19
N GLY A 101 9.56 -0.39 -17.08
CA GLY A 101 10.94 -0.34 -17.58
C GLY A 101 11.22 -1.47 -18.57
N SER A 102 12.48 -1.60 -19.00
CA SER A 102 12.92 -2.66 -19.90
C SER A 102 14.02 -3.49 -19.26
N VAL A 103 13.83 -4.81 -19.26
CA VAL A 103 14.87 -5.79 -18.89
C VAL A 103 15.61 -6.33 -20.10
N ALA A 104 15.30 -5.84 -21.31
CA ALA A 104 15.97 -6.28 -22.52
C ALA A 104 17.47 -5.95 -22.43
N GLY A 105 18.30 -6.98 -22.60
CA GLY A 105 19.76 -6.85 -22.48
C GLY A 105 20.29 -6.71 -21.05
N VAL A 106 19.45 -6.85 -20.02
CA VAL A 106 19.87 -6.85 -18.61
C VAL A 106 20.01 -8.29 -18.13
N ASP A 107 21.20 -8.64 -17.64
CA ASP A 107 21.41 -9.86 -16.86
C ASP A 107 20.87 -9.63 -15.43
N LEU A 108 19.69 -10.20 -15.15
CA LEU A 108 18.98 -10.00 -13.89
C LEU A 108 19.71 -10.62 -12.69
N ASP A 109 20.34 -11.78 -12.86
CA ASP A 109 21.10 -12.44 -11.80
C ASP A 109 22.35 -11.62 -11.46
N ALA A 110 23.09 -11.18 -12.49
CA ALA A 110 24.21 -10.28 -12.30
C ALA A 110 23.78 -8.95 -11.66
N ALA A 111 22.60 -8.41 -12.02
CA ALA A 111 22.03 -7.21 -11.40
C ALA A 111 21.79 -7.40 -9.90
N GLY A 112 21.09 -8.47 -9.51
CA GLY A 112 20.82 -8.76 -8.10
C GLY A 112 22.10 -8.94 -7.30
N LYS A 113 23.08 -9.67 -7.85
CA LYS A 113 24.40 -9.87 -7.21
C LYS A 113 25.17 -8.57 -7.08
N ALA A 114 25.19 -7.72 -8.09
CA ALA A 114 25.89 -6.42 -8.05
C ALA A 114 25.27 -5.46 -7.03
N ILE A 115 23.93 -5.39 -6.96
CA ILE A 115 23.18 -4.61 -5.98
C ILE A 115 23.49 -5.09 -4.55
N MET A 116 23.39 -6.41 -4.33
CA MET A 116 23.70 -7.01 -3.02
C MET A 116 25.16 -6.79 -2.62
N GLN A 117 26.11 -6.98 -3.55
CA GLN A 117 27.53 -6.74 -3.30
C GLN A 117 27.79 -5.28 -2.88
N ALA A 118 27.17 -4.32 -3.57
CA ALA A 118 27.33 -2.90 -3.24
C ALA A 118 26.77 -2.58 -1.83
N MET A 119 25.59 -3.12 -1.50
CA MET A 119 25.00 -2.99 -0.16
C MET A 119 25.89 -3.61 0.93
N LYS A 120 26.38 -4.84 0.71
CA LYS A 120 27.23 -5.55 1.68
C LYS A 120 28.58 -4.88 1.88
N LYS A 121 29.15 -4.28 0.82
CA LYS A 121 30.35 -3.43 0.92
C LYS A 121 30.10 -2.20 1.78
N ASN A 122 28.93 -1.58 1.68
CA ASN A 122 28.53 -0.47 2.54
C ASN A 122 28.33 -0.91 4.01
N ASN A 123 27.55 -1.97 4.23
CA ASN A 123 27.29 -2.55 5.54
C ASN A 123 27.18 -4.09 5.40
N PRO A 124 28.05 -4.90 6.03
CA PRO A 124 27.96 -6.36 5.97
C PRO A 124 26.62 -6.93 6.49
N LYS A 125 25.92 -6.19 7.36
CA LYS A 125 24.59 -6.53 7.88
C LYS A 125 23.45 -6.07 6.98
N ALA A 126 23.72 -5.46 5.83
CA ALA A 126 22.69 -4.90 4.96
C ALA A 126 21.68 -5.97 4.54
N VAL A 127 20.40 -5.61 4.58
CA VAL A 127 19.27 -6.39 4.11
C VAL A 127 18.55 -5.58 3.03
N TRP A 128 18.34 -6.19 1.87
CA TRP A 128 17.54 -5.59 0.81
C TRP A 128 16.05 -5.72 1.14
N VAL A 129 15.39 -4.58 1.31
CA VAL A 129 13.93 -4.48 1.37
C VAL A 129 13.38 -4.25 -0.04
N ALA A 130 12.67 -5.22 -0.60
CA ALA A 130 12.10 -5.11 -1.95
C ALA A 130 10.58 -5.18 -1.94
N GLN A 131 9.95 -4.47 -2.86
CA GLN A 131 8.50 -4.43 -3.03
C GLN A 131 8.06 -5.55 -3.98
N ALA A 132 7.18 -6.44 -3.53
CA ALA A 132 6.48 -7.37 -4.42
C ALA A 132 5.26 -6.70 -5.04
N TRP A 133 5.43 -6.19 -6.26
CA TRP A 133 4.37 -5.57 -7.04
C TRP A 133 4.52 -6.01 -8.50
N GLN A 134 3.46 -6.61 -9.06
CA GLN A 134 3.49 -7.23 -10.39
C GLN A 134 4.67 -8.21 -10.52
N ALA A 135 5.54 -8.05 -11.52
CA ALA A 135 6.68 -8.92 -11.75
C ALA A 135 7.87 -8.68 -10.79
N ASN A 136 7.85 -7.63 -9.96
CA ASN A 136 8.94 -7.33 -9.04
C ASN A 136 8.70 -7.98 -7.67
N PRO A 137 9.77 -8.30 -6.91
CA PRO A 137 11.12 -8.51 -7.45
C PRO A 137 11.11 -9.68 -8.46
N ARG A 138 11.85 -9.56 -9.56
CA ARG A 138 11.91 -10.64 -10.56
C ARG A 138 12.64 -11.85 -9.98
N SER A 139 12.11 -13.06 -10.14
CA SER A 139 12.68 -14.26 -9.53
C SER A 139 14.15 -14.47 -9.91
N GLN A 140 14.51 -14.29 -11.19
CA GLN A 140 15.90 -14.43 -11.66
C GLN A 140 16.87 -13.44 -11.01
N MET A 141 16.39 -12.30 -10.51
CA MET A 141 17.23 -11.31 -9.84
C MET A 141 17.54 -11.69 -8.40
N ILE A 142 16.68 -12.49 -7.75
CA ILE A 142 16.76 -12.73 -6.31
C ILE A 142 17.06 -14.18 -5.96
N GLU A 143 16.83 -15.13 -6.85
CA GLU A 143 16.92 -16.57 -6.57
C GLU A 143 18.30 -17.01 -6.05
N ASN A 144 19.38 -16.38 -6.51
CA ASN A 144 20.75 -16.72 -6.13
C ASN A 144 21.31 -15.87 -4.98
N LEU A 145 20.47 -15.06 -4.33
CA LEU A 145 20.86 -14.31 -3.12
C LEU A 145 20.76 -15.20 -1.87
N LYS A 146 21.55 -14.90 -0.84
CA LYS A 146 21.59 -15.71 0.39
C LYS A 146 20.34 -15.47 1.23
N ALA A 147 19.85 -16.52 1.88
CA ALA A 147 18.79 -16.40 2.87
C ALA A 147 19.20 -15.39 3.97
N GLY A 148 18.28 -14.51 4.36
CA GLY A 148 18.52 -13.46 5.34
C GLY A 148 19.14 -12.18 4.79
N ASP A 149 19.64 -12.15 3.55
CA ASP A 149 20.12 -10.93 2.91
C ASP A 149 18.97 -10.07 2.32
N MET A 150 17.75 -10.60 2.28
CA MET A 150 16.59 -9.94 1.69
C MET A 150 15.33 -10.13 2.53
N ILE A 151 14.47 -9.11 2.52
CA ILE A 151 13.10 -9.16 2.99
C ILE A 151 12.17 -8.56 1.93
N VAL A 152 11.13 -9.31 1.56
CA VAL A 152 10.16 -8.89 0.55
C VAL A 152 8.91 -8.35 1.24
N LEU A 153 8.49 -7.14 0.89
CA LEU A 153 7.18 -6.60 1.24
C LEU A 153 6.18 -7.14 0.24
N ASP A 154 5.30 -8.06 0.63
CA ASP A 154 4.24 -8.53 -0.26
C ASP A 154 3.11 -7.48 -0.28
N LEU A 155 3.25 -6.47 -1.16
CA LEU A 155 2.61 -5.16 -1.01
C LEU A 155 1.10 -5.20 -0.85
N PHE A 156 0.44 -6.18 -1.46
CA PHE A 156 -1.01 -6.28 -1.58
C PHE A 156 -1.49 -7.68 -1.18
N SER A 157 -0.96 -8.21 -0.07
CA SER A 157 -1.25 -9.58 0.39
C SER A 157 -2.74 -9.82 0.63
N GLU A 158 -3.50 -8.79 0.99
CA GLU A 158 -4.94 -8.90 1.24
C GLU A 158 -5.80 -9.06 -0.02
N SER A 159 -5.23 -8.96 -1.22
CA SER A 159 -6.01 -9.07 -2.47
C SER A 159 -5.29 -9.76 -3.62
N ARG A 160 -3.98 -9.57 -3.77
CA ARG A 160 -3.15 -10.21 -4.79
C ARG A 160 -1.85 -10.74 -4.19
N PRO A 161 -1.92 -11.66 -3.21
CA PRO A 161 -0.73 -12.14 -2.52
C PRO A 161 0.26 -12.83 -3.47
N GLN A 162 1.55 -12.55 -3.29
CA GLN A 162 2.62 -13.19 -4.05
C GLN A 162 3.46 -14.15 -3.19
N TRP A 163 3.10 -14.30 -1.91
CA TRP A 163 3.82 -15.17 -0.96
C TRP A 163 3.74 -16.67 -1.26
N GLY A 164 2.85 -17.10 -2.17
CA GLY A 164 2.70 -18.51 -2.55
C GLY A 164 1.27 -19.05 -2.56
N ASP A 165 0.28 -18.19 -2.41
CA ASP A 165 -1.13 -18.58 -2.47
C ASP A 165 -1.55 -18.99 -3.89
N PRO A 166 -1.97 -20.25 -4.12
CA PRO A 166 -2.41 -20.70 -5.45
C PRO A 166 -3.68 -20.01 -5.94
N GLU A 167 -4.50 -19.45 -5.03
CA GLU A 167 -5.74 -18.74 -5.40
C GLU A 167 -5.49 -17.31 -5.88
N SER A 168 -4.27 -16.80 -5.73
CA SER A 168 -3.92 -15.44 -6.13
C SER A 168 -3.82 -15.27 -7.64
N THR A 169 -4.37 -14.17 -8.14
CA THR A 169 -4.18 -13.75 -9.55
C THR A 169 -2.72 -13.37 -9.87
N TRP A 170 -1.91 -13.09 -8.85
CA TRP A 170 -0.46 -12.84 -8.96
C TRP A 170 0.38 -13.98 -8.36
N HIS A 171 -0.19 -15.19 -8.32
CA HIS A 171 0.43 -16.35 -7.72
C HIS A 171 1.88 -16.59 -8.19
N ARG A 172 2.77 -16.75 -7.21
CA ARG A 172 4.13 -17.27 -7.40
C ARG A 172 4.24 -18.64 -6.76
N LYS A 173 4.43 -19.67 -7.57
CA LYS A 173 4.49 -21.07 -7.11
C LYS A 173 5.42 -21.30 -5.92
N ASP A 174 6.59 -20.69 -5.96
CA ASP A 174 7.62 -20.85 -4.94
C ASP A 174 7.69 -19.65 -3.97
N GLY A 175 6.67 -18.78 -4.00
CA GLY A 175 6.64 -17.54 -3.24
C GLY A 175 7.86 -16.66 -3.53
N PHE A 176 8.59 -16.31 -2.47
CA PHE A 176 9.86 -15.59 -2.52
C PHE A 176 11.08 -16.50 -2.28
N GLY A 177 10.92 -17.81 -2.44
CA GLY A 177 11.98 -18.79 -2.22
C GLY A 177 12.47 -18.80 -0.77
N GLN A 178 13.79 -18.64 -0.59
CA GLN A 178 14.45 -18.63 0.72
C GLN A 178 14.37 -17.28 1.46
N HIS A 179 13.79 -16.25 0.84
CA HIS A 179 13.82 -14.89 1.37
C HIS A 179 12.73 -14.67 2.41
N ASN A 180 13.05 -13.86 3.41
CA ASN A 180 12.06 -13.42 4.38
C ASN A 180 11.02 -12.56 3.68
N TRP A 181 9.80 -12.51 4.21
CA TRP A 181 8.76 -11.64 3.67
C TRP A 181 7.81 -11.11 4.75
N ILE A 182 7.08 -10.06 4.41
CA ILE A 182 6.12 -9.37 5.27
C ILE A 182 4.76 -9.39 4.56
N TYR A 183 3.72 -9.78 5.29
CA TYR A 183 2.33 -9.71 4.83
C TYR A 183 1.90 -8.24 4.87
N CYS A 184 1.76 -7.58 3.72
CA CYS A 184 1.37 -6.18 3.71
C CYS A 184 -0.10 -5.99 3.35
N MET A 185 -0.72 -4.99 3.98
CA MET A 185 -2.01 -4.48 3.58
C MET A 185 -1.81 -3.14 2.89
N LEU A 186 -2.19 -3.08 1.63
CA LEU A 186 -2.10 -1.87 0.82
C LEU A 186 -3.25 -0.93 1.16
N LEU A 187 -4.48 -1.45 1.20
CA LEU A 187 -5.74 -0.77 1.57
C LEU A 187 -6.14 0.45 0.74
N ASN A 188 -5.24 1.42 0.53
CA ASN A 188 -5.52 2.72 -0.03
C ASN A 188 -4.59 3.02 -1.22
N TYR A 189 -5.19 3.54 -2.28
CA TYR A 189 -4.52 4.00 -3.50
C TYR A 189 -4.81 5.48 -3.70
N GLY A 190 -3.78 6.25 -4.08
CA GLY A 190 -3.84 7.68 -4.38
C GLY A 190 -4.18 8.61 -3.21
N GLY A 191 -4.32 8.10 -1.97
CA GLY A 191 -4.90 8.87 -0.87
C GLY A 191 -6.40 9.09 -1.03
N ASN A 192 -7.08 8.26 -1.84
CA ASN A 192 -8.51 8.40 -2.08
C ASN A 192 -9.31 8.25 -0.78
N VAL A 193 -10.22 9.19 -0.54
CA VAL A 193 -11.05 9.21 0.67
C VAL A 193 -12.33 8.41 0.45
N GLY A 194 -12.53 7.39 1.28
CA GLY A 194 -13.70 6.52 1.25
C GLY A 194 -13.57 5.37 2.24
N LEU A 195 -14.69 4.85 2.72
CA LEU A 195 -14.66 3.66 3.57
C LEU A 195 -14.30 2.45 2.71
N HIS A 196 -13.38 1.61 3.19
CA HIS A 196 -12.99 0.39 2.49
C HIS A 196 -12.25 -0.58 3.39
N GLY A 197 -12.48 -1.87 3.16
CA GLY A 197 -11.61 -2.91 3.67
C GLY A 197 -12.13 -4.30 3.33
N LYS A 198 -11.30 -5.29 3.68
CA LYS A 198 -11.61 -6.72 3.60
C LYS A 198 -11.47 -7.35 4.98
N MET A 199 -12.22 -6.86 5.96
CA MET A 199 -11.93 -7.08 7.38
C MET A 199 -11.84 -8.56 7.78
N ALA A 200 -12.82 -9.37 7.40
CA ALA A 200 -12.79 -10.82 7.67
C ALA A 200 -11.65 -11.51 6.90
N HIS A 201 -11.54 -11.21 5.60
CA HIS A 201 -10.54 -11.81 4.72
C HIS A 201 -9.10 -11.51 5.16
N VAL A 202 -8.80 -10.29 5.65
CA VAL A 202 -7.47 -9.94 6.18
C VAL A 202 -7.11 -10.80 7.38
N ILE A 203 -8.06 -11.10 8.27
CA ILE A 203 -7.84 -12.01 9.39
C ILE A 203 -7.56 -13.42 8.84
N ASP A 204 -8.43 -13.94 7.99
CA ASP A 204 -8.35 -15.29 7.45
C ASP A 204 -7.05 -15.54 6.67
N GLU A 205 -6.71 -14.64 5.74
CA GLU A 205 -5.54 -14.79 4.87
C GLU A 205 -4.22 -14.63 5.61
N TYR A 206 -4.16 -13.81 6.68
CA TYR A 206 -2.98 -13.75 7.52
C TYR A 206 -2.71 -15.10 8.20
N TYR A 207 -3.73 -15.73 8.79
CA TYR A 207 -3.57 -17.05 9.43
C TYR A 207 -3.28 -18.14 8.41
N LYS A 208 -3.95 -18.14 7.25
CA LYS A 208 -3.64 -19.04 6.13
C LYS A 208 -2.17 -18.92 5.71
N ALA A 209 -1.67 -17.70 5.54
CA ALA A 209 -0.28 -17.50 5.12
C ALA A 209 0.72 -17.92 6.21
N LYS A 210 0.41 -17.61 7.49
CA LYS A 210 1.20 -18.01 8.67
C LYS A 210 1.29 -19.52 8.85
N GLU A 211 0.21 -20.25 8.55
CA GLU A 211 0.11 -21.71 8.68
C GLU A 211 0.62 -22.48 7.45
N SER A 212 0.77 -21.80 6.32
CA SER A 212 1.30 -22.37 5.07
C SER A 212 2.78 -22.76 5.17
N SER A 213 3.28 -23.48 4.16
CA SER A 213 4.72 -23.75 4.01
C SER A 213 5.58 -22.48 3.92
N PHE A 214 5.00 -21.36 3.46
CA PHE A 214 5.66 -20.06 3.32
C PHE A 214 5.67 -19.25 4.62
N GLY A 215 4.87 -19.65 5.62
CA GLY A 215 4.85 -19.03 6.95
C GLY A 215 6.19 -19.11 7.69
N LYS A 216 7.07 -20.05 7.31
CA LYS A 216 8.43 -20.19 7.88
C LYS A 216 9.32 -18.97 7.62
N THR A 217 9.08 -18.25 6.52
CA THR A 217 9.82 -17.04 6.15
C THR A 217 9.01 -15.75 6.33
N LEU A 218 7.77 -15.84 6.79
CA LEU A 218 6.98 -14.68 7.23
C LEU A 218 7.61 -14.04 8.48
N ARG A 219 7.79 -12.72 8.47
CA ARG A 219 8.44 -11.96 9.56
C ARG A 219 7.56 -10.90 10.21
N GLY A 220 6.33 -10.72 9.76
CA GLY A 220 5.38 -9.80 10.37
C GLY A 220 4.37 -9.27 9.36
N VAL A 221 3.74 -8.17 9.74
CA VAL A 221 2.81 -7.41 8.89
C VAL A 221 3.37 -6.03 8.55
N GLY A 222 2.90 -5.44 7.46
CA GLY A 222 3.30 -4.11 7.02
C GLY A 222 2.12 -3.30 6.47
N MET A 223 2.13 -1.99 6.73
CA MET A 223 1.19 -1.07 6.12
C MET A 223 1.85 -0.42 4.91
N THR A 224 1.29 -0.61 3.72
CA THR A 224 1.90 -0.18 2.44
C THR A 224 1.07 0.86 1.69
N MET A 225 0.04 1.40 2.32
CA MET A 225 -0.89 2.38 1.76
C MET A 225 -0.22 3.54 1.04
N GLU A 226 -0.77 3.93 -0.12
CA GLU A 226 -0.30 5.11 -0.85
C GLU A 226 -0.66 6.41 -0.14
N GLY A 227 -1.77 6.41 0.62
CA GLY A 227 -2.17 7.50 1.51
C GLY A 227 -2.70 6.98 2.85
N SER A 228 -2.31 7.67 3.93
CA SER A 228 -2.77 7.43 5.29
C SER A 228 -3.98 8.32 5.64
N GLU A 229 -4.33 8.41 6.93
CA GLU A 229 -5.44 9.27 7.42
C GLU A 229 -6.83 8.87 6.90
N ASN A 230 -7.04 7.57 6.74
CA ASN A 230 -8.33 6.97 6.39
C ASN A 230 -8.44 5.60 7.07
N ASN A 231 -9.66 5.06 7.19
CA ASN A 231 -9.92 3.68 7.62
C ASN A 231 -9.07 3.17 8.83
N PRO A 232 -8.97 3.91 9.95
CA PRO A 232 -8.09 3.55 11.07
C PRO A 232 -8.35 2.14 11.64
N VAL A 233 -9.60 1.67 11.57
CA VAL A 233 -10.01 0.32 11.98
C VAL A 233 -9.23 -0.79 11.27
N MET A 234 -8.90 -0.62 9.99
CA MET A 234 -8.19 -1.64 9.22
C MET A 234 -6.71 -1.67 9.58
N PHE A 235 -6.10 -0.50 9.85
CA PHE A 235 -4.71 -0.42 10.29
C PHE A 235 -4.53 -1.01 11.68
N GLU A 236 -5.44 -0.69 12.61
CA GLU A 236 -5.40 -1.28 13.96
C GLU A 236 -5.55 -2.81 13.90
N LEU A 237 -6.54 -3.30 13.13
CA LEU A 237 -6.73 -4.74 12.90
C LEU A 237 -5.44 -5.41 12.40
N LEU A 238 -4.85 -4.90 11.32
CA LEU A 238 -3.64 -5.47 10.74
C LEU A 238 -2.51 -5.54 11.77
N THR A 239 -2.26 -4.44 12.48
CA THR A 239 -1.14 -4.35 13.42
C THR A 239 -1.32 -5.23 14.66
N GLU A 240 -2.56 -5.63 14.99
CA GLU A 240 -2.83 -6.55 16.09
C GLU A 240 -2.59 -8.03 15.70
N LEU A 241 -2.72 -8.40 14.42
CA LEU A 241 -2.63 -9.80 13.96
C LEU A 241 -1.37 -10.56 14.47
N PRO A 242 -0.14 -10.01 14.42
CA PRO A 242 1.04 -10.72 14.92
C PRO A 242 1.03 -11.00 16.43
N TRP A 243 0.27 -10.22 17.19
CA TRP A 243 0.15 -10.34 18.65
C TRP A 243 -0.93 -11.33 19.07
N ARG A 244 -1.76 -11.78 18.13
CA ARG A 244 -2.83 -12.75 18.36
C ARG A 244 -2.27 -14.16 18.07
N PRO A 245 -2.21 -15.06 19.08
CA PRO A 245 -1.62 -16.38 18.89
C PRO A 245 -2.51 -17.29 18.03
N VAL A 246 -3.82 -17.03 18.01
CA VAL A 246 -4.84 -17.83 17.33
C VAL A 246 -5.83 -16.91 16.62
N HIS A 247 -6.46 -17.46 15.57
CA HIS A 247 -7.56 -16.84 14.84
C HIS A 247 -8.67 -16.36 15.79
N PHE A 248 -9.36 -15.27 15.43
CA PHE A 248 -10.38 -14.63 16.26
C PHE A 248 -11.56 -14.11 15.43
N ASP A 249 -12.71 -13.98 16.09
CA ASP A 249 -13.92 -13.47 15.46
C ASP A 249 -13.86 -11.95 15.23
N LYS A 250 -14.16 -11.54 13.98
CA LYS A 250 -14.22 -10.14 13.56
C LYS A 250 -15.20 -9.32 14.39
N ASN A 251 -16.38 -9.86 14.68
CA ASN A 251 -17.44 -9.10 15.34
C ASN A 251 -17.13 -8.89 16.83
N GLU A 252 -16.55 -9.88 17.50
CA GLU A 252 -16.04 -9.75 18.87
C GLU A 252 -14.93 -8.69 18.94
N TRP A 253 -13.95 -8.76 18.02
CA TRP A 253 -12.88 -7.78 17.94
C TRP A 253 -13.43 -6.36 17.73
N LEU A 254 -14.37 -6.18 16.81
CA LEU A 254 -14.94 -4.88 16.48
C LEU A 254 -15.75 -4.27 17.63
N LYS A 255 -16.47 -5.09 18.40
CA LYS A 255 -17.15 -4.64 19.62
C LYS A 255 -16.17 -4.07 20.64
N ASN A 256 -15.00 -4.70 20.80
CA ASN A 256 -13.96 -4.22 21.71
C ASN A 256 -13.24 -2.97 21.16
N TYR A 257 -12.96 -2.94 19.85
CA TYR A 257 -12.40 -1.78 19.16
C TYR A 257 -13.24 -0.52 19.39
N THR A 258 -14.57 -0.59 19.20
CA THR A 258 -15.45 0.56 19.39
C THR A 258 -15.46 1.07 20.84
N VAL A 259 -15.36 0.18 21.83
CA VAL A 259 -15.24 0.58 23.24
C VAL A 259 -13.92 1.28 23.51
N ALA A 260 -12.81 0.72 23.03
CA ALA A 260 -11.48 1.31 23.19
C ALA A 260 -11.38 2.68 22.51
N ARG A 261 -11.93 2.79 21.30
CA ARG A 261 -11.89 4.01 20.49
C ARG A 261 -12.78 5.13 21.02
N TYR A 262 -13.98 4.81 21.51
CA TYR A 262 -14.97 5.80 21.95
C TYR A 262 -15.07 5.96 23.47
N GLY A 263 -14.35 5.15 24.24
CA GLY A 263 -14.27 5.23 25.70
C GLY A 263 -15.49 4.67 26.45
N LYS A 264 -16.52 4.17 25.75
CA LYS A 264 -17.68 3.50 26.35
C LYS A 264 -18.38 2.57 25.35
N ALA A 265 -19.07 1.56 25.88
CA ALA A 265 -19.95 0.71 25.09
C ALA A 265 -21.27 1.42 24.77
N ASN A 266 -21.72 1.30 23.52
CA ASN A 266 -23.05 1.72 23.08
C ASN A 266 -23.56 0.68 22.06
N PRO A 267 -24.70 0.02 22.31
CA PRO A 267 -25.23 -1.03 21.42
C PRO A 267 -25.47 -0.54 19.99
N THR A 268 -26.04 0.66 19.82
CA THR A 268 -26.31 1.24 18.49
C THR A 268 -25.04 1.48 17.69
N VAL A 269 -23.98 1.97 18.34
CA VAL A 269 -22.66 2.13 17.70
C VAL A 269 -22.08 0.78 17.29
N GLN A 270 -22.14 -0.23 18.17
CA GLN A 270 -21.64 -1.57 17.86
C GLN A 270 -22.40 -2.21 16.71
N GLU A 271 -23.73 -2.08 16.67
CA GLU A 271 -24.56 -2.56 15.57
C GLU A 271 -24.25 -1.83 14.26
N ALA A 272 -24.06 -0.51 14.29
CA ALA A 272 -23.66 0.27 13.10
C ALA A 272 -22.31 -0.19 12.53
N TRP A 273 -21.33 -0.42 13.40
CA TRP A 273 -20.02 -0.94 12.99
C TRP A 273 -20.09 -2.36 12.45
N ILE A 274 -20.92 -3.24 13.04
CA ILE A 274 -21.15 -4.59 12.50
C ILE A 274 -21.83 -4.52 11.12
N LEU A 275 -22.77 -3.60 10.93
CA LEU A 275 -23.40 -3.39 9.62
C LEU A 275 -22.38 -2.94 8.57
N LEU A 276 -21.50 -1.98 8.91
CA LEU A 276 -20.41 -1.55 8.04
C LEU A 276 -19.40 -2.69 7.77
N SER A 277 -19.08 -3.49 8.79
CA SER A 277 -18.14 -4.61 8.68
C SER A 277 -18.67 -5.77 7.83
N ASN A 278 -19.98 -5.85 7.63
CA ASN A 278 -20.63 -6.85 6.77
C ASN A 278 -20.98 -6.29 5.38
N SER A 279 -20.79 -4.98 5.15
CA SER A 279 -21.07 -4.29 3.89
C SER A 279 -19.77 -3.72 3.30
N ILE A 280 -19.54 -2.42 3.42
CA ILE A 280 -18.45 -1.70 2.74
C ILE A 280 -17.04 -2.15 3.17
N TYR A 281 -16.87 -2.64 4.41
CA TYR A 281 -15.62 -3.23 4.92
C TYR A 281 -15.52 -4.75 4.70
N ASN A 282 -16.45 -5.34 3.94
CA ASN A 282 -16.46 -6.76 3.58
C ASN A 282 -16.27 -6.96 2.08
N CYS A 283 -15.33 -6.22 1.47
CA CYS A 283 -14.99 -6.43 0.07
C CYS A 283 -14.58 -7.90 -0.15
N PRO A 284 -15.18 -8.60 -1.12
CA PRO A 284 -15.03 -10.05 -1.23
C PRO A 284 -13.62 -10.44 -1.71
N PRO A 285 -13.17 -11.68 -1.45
CA PRO A 285 -11.83 -12.15 -1.80
C PRO A 285 -11.46 -11.88 -3.27
N GLU A 286 -12.37 -12.21 -4.19
CA GLU A 286 -12.19 -12.10 -5.64
C GLU A 286 -12.11 -10.65 -6.15
N ASN A 287 -12.63 -9.69 -5.39
CA ASN A 287 -12.61 -8.28 -5.80
C ASN A 287 -11.21 -7.71 -5.54
N THR A 288 -10.54 -7.29 -6.61
CA THR A 288 -9.16 -6.78 -6.55
C THR A 288 -9.08 -5.26 -6.70
N GLN A 289 -10.17 -4.57 -6.36
CA GLN A 289 -10.26 -3.11 -6.44
C GLN A 289 -9.13 -2.40 -5.70
N GLN A 290 -8.70 -1.30 -6.28
CA GLN A 290 -7.62 -0.48 -5.80
C GLN A 290 -8.17 0.61 -4.87
N GLY A 291 -8.45 0.20 -3.64
CA GLY A 291 -8.93 1.08 -2.58
C GLY A 291 -10.46 1.18 -2.51
N THR A 292 -10.94 2.37 -2.16
CA THR A 292 -12.36 2.58 -1.85
C THR A 292 -13.28 2.56 -3.06
N HIS A 293 -14.58 2.35 -2.81
CA HIS A 293 -15.63 2.63 -3.78
C HIS A 293 -15.70 4.15 -3.98
N GLU A 294 -15.21 4.60 -5.13
CA GLU A 294 -14.92 6.01 -5.36
C GLU A 294 -16.20 6.86 -5.34
N SER A 295 -16.11 8.10 -4.86
CA SER A 295 -17.27 8.98 -4.82
C SER A 295 -17.62 9.51 -6.21
N ILE A 296 -18.91 9.45 -6.58
CA ILE A 296 -19.39 10.03 -7.84
C ILE A 296 -19.10 11.54 -7.95
N PHE A 297 -19.04 12.24 -6.81
CA PHE A 297 -18.74 13.67 -6.75
C PHE A 297 -17.29 14.00 -7.13
N CYS A 298 -16.40 13.00 -7.16
CA CYS A 298 -15.03 13.15 -7.62
C CYS A 298 -14.86 12.76 -9.10
N ALA A 299 -15.88 12.17 -9.73
CA ALA A 299 -15.81 11.74 -11.12
C ALA A 299 -15.77 12.94 -12.06
N ARG A 300 -15.09 12.79 -13.21
CA ARG A 300 -15.27 13.72 -14.32
C ARG A 300 -16.71 13.57 -14.82
N PRO A 301 -17.50 14.65 -14.94
CA PRO A 301 -18.86 14.56 -15.47
C PRO A 301 -18.87 13.88 -16.85
N SER A 302 -19.78 12.94 -17.02
CA SER A 302 -20.01 12.20 -18.27
C SER A 302 -21.45 11.66 -18.26
N ASP A 303 -21.90 11.08 -19.38
CA ASP A 303 -23.26 10.52 -19.46
C ASP A 303 -23.46 9.26 -18.61
N HIS A 304 -22.37 8.57 -18.26
CA HIS A 304 -22.37 7.33 -17.46
C HIS A 304 -21.18 7.33 -16.48
N PRO A 305 -21.14 8.24 -15.51
CA PRO A 305 -20.02 8.33 -14.60
C PRO A 305 -20.05 7.13 -13.63
N TYR A 306 -19.04 6.26 -13.71
CA TYR A 306 -18.89 5.15 -12.78
C TYR A 306 -17.58 5.24 -12.01
N LEU A 307 -16.44 5.23 -12.73
CA LEU A 307 -15.08 5.29 -12.18
C LEU A 307 -14.57 6.74 -12.12
N VAL A 308 -13.75 7.03 -11.11
CA VAL A 308 -13.05 8.32 -10.95
C VAL A 308 -11.61 8.20 -11.45
N SER A 309 -10.93 7.11 -11.10
CA SER A 309 -9.54 6.86 -11.50
C SER A 309 -9.42 5.72 -12.54
N SER A 310 -8.35 5.76 -13.33
CA SER A 310 -8.14 4.82 -14.44
C SER A 310 -7.91 3.37 -14.02
N TRP A 311 -7.52 3.13 -12.76
CA TRP A 311 -7.14 1.80 -12.26
C TRP A 311 -7.96 1.36 -11.03
N SER A 312 -9.07 2.03 -10.74
CA SER A 312 -9.89 1.72 -9.56
C SER A 312 -10.28 0.24 -9.46
N GLU A 313 -10.59 -0.42 -10.58
CA GLU A 313 -11.07 -1.81 -10.63
C GLU A 313 -12.29 -2.08 -9.71
N MET A 314 -12.99 -1.03 -9.23
CA MET A 314 -14.11 -1.18 -8.31
C MET A 314 -15.33 -1.84 -8.97
N SER A 315 -16.10 -2.52 -8.14
CA SER A 315 -17.36 -3.15 -8.49
C SER A 315 -18.34 -3.00 -7.31
N ASP A 316 -19.64 -3.11 -7.60
CA ASP A 316 -20.66 -3.06 -6.55
C ASP A 316 -20.71 -4.41 -5.82
N TYR A 317 -20.37 -4.45 -4.53
CA TYR A 317 -20.32 -5.69 -3.71
C TYR A 317 -21.12 -5.61 -2.39
N TYR A 318 -21.77 -4.48 -2.12
CA TYR A 318 -22.56 -4.26 -0.91
C TYR A 318 -23.82 -3.47 -1.25
N ASN A 319 -24.80 -3.48 -0.34
CA ASN A 319 -25.98 -2.64 -0.46
C ASN A 319 -25.67 -1.22 0.06
N PRO A 320 -25.75 -0.16 -0.77
CA PRO A 320 -25.51 1.22 -0.32
C PRO A 320 -26.39 1.67 0.85
N ASP A 321 -27.61 1.11 0.96
CA ASP A 321 -28.51 1.39 2.08
C ASP A 321 -27.96 0.91 3.44
N ASP A 322 -27.04 -0.05 3.47
CA ASP A 322 -26.40 -0.49 4.71
C ASP A 322 -25.54 0.64 5.30
N VAL A 323 -24.78 1.34 4.45
CA VAL A 323 -23.94 2.47 4.86
C VAL A 323 -24.80 3.66 5.28
N ILE A 324 -25.87 3.95 4.53
CA ILE A 324 -26.82 5.03 4.86
C ILE A 324 -27.50 4.75 6.21
N ARG A 325 -27.92 3.51 6.47
CA ARG A 325 -28.49 3.10 7.76
C ARG A 325 -27.48 3.20 8.89
N ALA A 326 -26.24 2.73 8.69
CA ALA A 326 -25.18 2.86 9.69
C ALA A 326 -24.91 4.33 10.03
N ALA A 327 -24.89 5.23 9.03
CA ALA A 327 -24.77 6.67 9.26
C ALA A 327 -25.92 7.22 10.12
N ALA A 328 -27.16 6.85 9.81
CA ALA A 328 -28.32 7.27 10.61
C ALA A 328 -28.25 6.77 12.06
N MET A 329 -27.80 5.54 12.28
CA MET A 329 -27.56 4.97 13.60
C MET A 329 -26.50 5.76 14.38
N MET A 330 -25.35 6.05 13.76
CA MET A 330 -24.30 6.86 14.37
C MET A 330 -24.81 8.27 14.74
N VAL A 331 -25.56 8.93 13.85
CA VAL A 331 -26.16 10.24 14.11
C VAL A 331 -27.14 10.20 15.30
N SER A 332 -27.96 9.16 15.41
CA SER A 332 -28.98 9.05 16.46
C SER A 332 -28.44 9.03 17.90
N VAL A 333 -27.16 8.72 18.06
CA VAL A 333 -26.47 8.68 19.36
C VAL A 333 -25.38 9.74 19.48
N ALA A 334 -25.23 10.63 18.49
CA ALA A 334 -24.10 11.55 18.41
C ALA A 334 -23.97 12.47 19.63
N ASP A 335 -25.10 12.97 20.17
CA ASP A 335 -25.10 13.81 21.38
C ASP A 335 -24.42 13.14 22.58
N GLN A 336 -24.48 11.80 22.66
CA GLN A 336 -23.85 11.03 23.74
C GLN A 336 -22.32 11.01 23.65
N PHE A 337 -21.74 11.38 22.51
CA PHE A 337 -20.30 11.32 22.24
C PHE A 337 -19.69 12.70 21.95
N THR A 338 -20.41 13.78 22.23
CA THR A 338 -19.92 15.15 22.10
C THR A 338 -18.56 15.33 22.81
N GLY A 339 -17.57 15.86 22.09
CA GLY A 339 -16.21 16.06 22.59
C GLY A 339 -15.32 14.81 22.52
N ASN A 340 -15.82 13.69 21.98
CA ASN A 340 -15.00 12.54 21.63
C ASN A 340 -14.53 12.66 20.17
N ASN A 341 -13.29 13.14 19.98
CA ASN A 341 -12.71 13.36 18.65
C ASN A 341 -12.72 12.11 17.76
N ASN A 342 -12.56 10.90 18.30
CA ASN A 342 -12.57 9.67 17.51
C ASN A 342 -13.96 9.35 16.97
N PHE A 343 -14.99 9.52 17.81
CA PHE A 343 -16.37 9.35 17.38
C PHE A 343 -16.76 10.42 16.36
N GLU A 344 -16.42 11.69 16.61
CA GLU A 344 -16.70 12.79 15.70
C GLU A 344 -16.03 12.60 14.33
N TYR A 345 -14.78 12.12 14.31
CA TYR A 345 -14.08 11.74 13.08
C TYR A 345 -14.84 10.66 12.30
N ASP A 346 -15.17 9.54 12.95
CA ASP A 346 -15.83 8.42 12.29
C ASP A 346 -17.26 8.79 11.85
N LEU A 347 -17.98 9.60 12.65
CA LEU A 347 -19.29 10.11 12.29
C LEU A 347 -19.22 10.92 10.99
N VAL A 348 -18.25 11.84 10.88
CA VAL A 348 -18.06 12.65 9.67
C VAL A 348 -17.72 11.76 8.47
N ASP A 349 -16.81 10.79 8.61
CA ASP A 349 -16.41 9.94 7.50
C ASP A 349 -17.55 8.99 7.04
N ILE A 350 -18.29 8.41 7.99
CA ILE A 350 -19.44 7.54 7.69
C ILE A 350 -20.59 8.34 7.06
N VAL A 351 -20.88 9.55 7.54
CA VAL A 351 -21.91 10.41 6.93
C VAL A 351 -21.48 10.89 5.54
N ARG A 352 -20.21 11.26 5.36
CA ARG A 352 -19.64 11.58 4.04
C ARG A 352 -19.80 10.39 3.08
N GLN A 353 -19.53 9.17 3.53
CA GLN A 353 -19.73 7.98 2.71
C GLN A 353 -21.22 7.79 2.38
N ALA A 354 -22.13 7.92 3.34
CA ALA A 354 -23.57 7.81 3.09
C ALA A 354 -24.08 8.84 2.06
N ILE A 355 -23.52 10.06 2.06
CA ILE A 355 -23.81 11.07 1.03
C ILE A 355 -23.28 10.61 -0.34
N ALA A 356 -22.08 10.05 -0.40
CA ALA A 356 -21.52 9.48 -1.64
C ALA A 356 -22.38 8.33 -2.18
N GLU A 357 -22.84 7.43 -1.30
CA GLU A 357 -23.77 6.35 -1.65
C GLU A 357 -25.09 6.89 -2.20
N LYS A 358 -25.67 7.89 -1.52
CA LYS A 358 -26.89 8.53 -1.99
C LYS A 358 -26.70 9.20 -3.34
N GLY A 359 -25.55 9.85 -3.55
CA GLY A 359 -25.17 10.43 -4.84
C GLY A 359 -25.17 9.41 -5.95
N ARG A 360 -24.58 8.23 -5.74
CA ARG A 360 -24.58 7.13 -6.72
C ARG A 360 -25.98 6.60 -7.02
N LEU A 361 -26.85 6.48 -6.02
CA LEU A 361 -28.24 6.07 -6.22
C LEU A 361 -29.02 7.11 -7.03
N VAL A 362 -28.82 8.40 -6.75
CA VAL A 362 -29.45 9.51 -7.48
C VAL A 362 -28.94 9.56 -8.93
N GLU A 363 -27.64 9.37 -9.16
CA GLU A 363 -27.06 9.39 -10.50
C GLU A 363 -27.74 8.36 -11.44
N LYS A 364 -28.02 7.15 -10.95
CA LYS A 364 -28.78 6.15 -11.72
C LYS A 364 -30.17 6.64 -12.16
N VAL A 365 -30.81 7.49 -11.35
CA VAL A 365 -32.10 8.12 -11.69
C VAL A 365 -31.92 9.24 -12.70
N VAL A 366 -30.87 10.05 -12.55
CA VAL A 366 -30.51 11.12 -13.50
C VAL A 366 -30.23 10.52 -14.88
N GLU A 367 -29.40 9.47 -14.98
CA GLU A 367 -29.12 8.76 -16.23
C GLU A 367 -30.41 8.21 -16.88
N ALA A 368 -31.26 7.52 -16.10
CA ALA A 368 -32.49 6.94 -16.60
C ALA A 368 -33.52 7.98 -17.07
N SER A 369 -33.63 9.11 -16.35
CA SER A 369 -34.53 10.22 -16.72
C SER A 369 -34.04 10.93 -17.98
N PHE A 370 -32.73 11.14 -18.12
CA PHE A 370 -32.12 11.69 -19.33
C PHE A 370 -32.37 10.76 -20.53
N ALA A 371 -32.11 9.46 -20.38
CA ALA A 371 -32.29 8.47 -21.44
C ALA A 371 -33.76 8.34 -21.89
N SER A 372 -34.72 8.50 -20.98
CA SER A 372 -36.16 8.44 -21.29
C SER A 372 -36.75 9.76 -21.79
N GLY A 373 -35.99 10.87 -21.70
CA GLY A 373 -36.48 12.21 -22.04
C GLY A 373 -37.43 12.82 -21.00
N ASP A 374 -37.52 12.23 -19.80
CA ASP A 374 -38.34 12.73 -18.70
C ASP A 374 -37.69 13.95 -18.05
N LYS A 375 -37.97 15.12 -18.62
CA LYS A 375 -37.46 16.41 -18.13
C LYS A 375 -37.94 16.77 -16.73
N GLN A 376 -39.09 16.27 -16.28
CA GLN A 376 -39.59 16.60 -14.96
C GLN A 376 -38.78 15.85 -13.91
N LEU A 377 -38.60 14.54 -14.10
CA LEU A 377 -37.79 13.70 -13.23
C LEU A 377 -36.32 14.13 -13.24
N TYR A 378 -35.78 14.54 -14.39
CA TYR A 378 -34.38 15.02 -14.48
C TYR A 378 -34.11 16.30 -13.67
N ASN A 379 -35.11 17.19 -13.55
CA ASN A 379 -34.95 18.49 -12.87
C ASN A 379 -35.31 18.46 -11.37
N THR A 380 -35.83 17.34 -10.85
CA THR A 380 -36.31 17.20 -9.47
C THR A 380 -35.38 16.28 -8.70
#